data_AF-A0A7W8X0I0-F1
#
_entry.id   AF-A0A7W8X0I0-F1
#
_cell.length_a   1.000
_cell.length_b   1.000
_cell.length_c   1.000
_cell.angle_alpha   90.00
_cell.angle_beta   90.00
_cell.angle_gamma   90.00
#
_symmetry.space_group_name_H-M   'P 1'
#
loop_
_entity.id
_entity.type
_entity.pdbx_description
1 polymer ?
#
loop_
_entity_poly.entity_id
_entity_poly.type
_entity_poly.pdbx_seq_one_letter_code
_entity_poly.pdbx_strand_id
1 'polypeptide(L)' 'MDSEFNTPNDDLNTDDRLRTLISELSLEEKVLLLTGRDFWTTWSLEKIGLRRMLFSDGPSGVRG' A
#
# COMPACT_ATOMS: atom_id res chain seq x y z
N MET A 1 -26.09 -8.58 -15.49
CA MET A 1 -26.12 -8.46 -14.02
C MET A 1 -24.80 -9.02 -13.58
N ASP A 2 -23.93 -8.09 -13.21
CA ASP A 2 -22.56 -8.20 -12.68
C ASP A 2 -21.47 -8.65 -13.66
N SER A 3 -21.04 -7.63 -14.42
CA SER A 3 -19.84 -7.56 -15.24
C SER A 3 -18.56 -7.48 -14.39
N GLU A 4 -17.51 -8.14 -14.87
CA GLU A 4 -16.11 -7.68 -14.83
C GLU A 4 -15.43 -7.55 -13.46
N PHE A 5 -14.97 -8.68 -12.92
CA PHE A 5 -13.63 -8.68 -12.32
C PHE A 5 -12.61 -8.74 -13.46
N ASN A 6 -12.42 -7.60 -14.13
CA ASN A 6 -11.29 -7.37 -15.02
C ASN A 6 -10.02 -7.53 -14.17
N THR A 7 -9.38 -8.69 -14.25
CA THR A 7 -8.02 -8.87 -13.74
C THR A 7 -7.12 -8.54 -14.92
N PRO A 8 -6.58 -7.32 -15.04
CA PRO A 8 -5.57 -7.10 -16.04
C PRO A 8 -4.35 -7.92 -15.63
N ASN A 9 -3.91 -8.81 -16.53
CA ASN A 9 -2.56 -9.36 -16.53
C ASN A 9 -1.58 -8.18 -16.64
N ASP A 10 -1.26 -7.52 -15.52
CA ASP A 10 -0.52 -6.25 -15.46
C ASP A 10 0.80 -6.39 -14.69
N ASP A 11 1.27 -7.62 -14.43
CA ASP A 11 2.42 -7.85 -13.54
C ASP A 11 3.72 -7.21 -14.07
N LEU A 12 3.87 -7.04 -15.39
CA LEU A 12 5.02 -6.34 -16.00
C LEU A 12 4.93 -4.81 -15.89
N ASN A 13 3.73 -4.23 -15.80
CA ASN A 13 3.48 -2.78 -15.77
C ASN A 13 3.26 -2.26 -14.35
N THR A 14 2.74 -3.11 -13.46
CA THR A 14 2.60 -2.79 -12.04
C THR A 14 3.96 -2.50 -11.41
N ASP A 15 4.97 -3.33 -11.69
CA ASP A 15 6.33 -3.11 -11.21
C ASP A 15 6.92 -1.78 -11.70
N ASP A 16 6.75 -1.46 -12.99
CA ASP A 16 7.24 -0.21 -13.56
C ASP A 16 6.53 1.01 -12.96
N ARG A 17 5.21 0.93 -12.80
CA ARG A 17 4.41 1.95 -12.11
C ARG A 17 4.86 2.13 -10.66
N LEU A 18 5.09 1.04 -9.93
CA LEU A 18 5.58 1.09 -8.55
C LEU A 18 6.98 1.72 -8.49
N ARG A 19 7.87 1.40 -9.43
CA ARG A 19 9.19 2.02 -9.54
C ARG A 19 9.10 3.53 -9.78
N THR A 20 8.17 3.99 -10.63
CA THR A 20 7.92 5.42 -10.84
C THR A 20 7.46 6.09 -9.54
N LEU A 21 6.46 5.53 -8.84
CA LEU A 21 5.97 6.09 -7.58
C LEU A 21 7.06 6.12 -6.49
N ILE A 22 7.84 5.05 -6.35
CA ILE A 22 8.94 4.98 -5.36
C ILE A 22 10.04 6.00 -5.70
N SER A 23 10.25 6.33 -6.98
CA SER A 23 11.25 7.31 -7.40
C SER A 23 10.91 8.75 -6.96
N GLU A 24 9.63 9.06 -6.72
CA GLU A 24 9.16 10.38 -6.25
C GLU A 24 9.37 10.60 -4.74
N LEU A 25 9.69 9.53 -4.00
CA LEU A 25 9.84 9.57 -2.55
C LEU A 25 11.26 9.95 -2.11
N SER A 26 11.34 10.80 -1.08
CA SER A 26 12.58 11.07 -0.35
C SER A 26 13.07 9.83 0.41
N LEU A 27 14.30 9.89 0.92
CA LEU A 27 14.83 8.81 1.75
C LEU A 27 13.98 8.62 3.02
N GLU A 28 13.60 9.72 3.66
CA GLU A 28 12.77 9.73 4.86
C GLU A 28 11.40 9.11 4.57
N GLU A 29 10.75 9.48 3.47
CA GLU A 29 9.46 8.89 3.06
C GLU A 29 9.57 7.39 2.79
N LYS A 30 10.70 6.93 2.21
CA LYS A 30 10.97 5.50 2.03
C LYS A 30 11.15 4.78 3.37
N VAL A 31 11.81 5.40 4.35
CA VAL A 31 11.92 4.84 5.71
C VAL A 31 10.53 4.72 6.36
N LEU A 32 9.61 5.65 6.11
CA LEU A 32 8.23 5.56 6.61
C LEU A 32 7.47 4.35 6.04
N LEU A 33 7.76 3.89 4.82
CA LEU A 33 7.15 2.67 4.27
C LEU A 33 7.55 1.40 5.04
N LEU A 34 8.69 1.42 5.72
CA LEU A 34 9.24 0.29 6.46
C LEU A 34 8.90 0.33 7.96
N THR A 35 8.13 1.33 8.39
CA THR A 35 7.79 1.53 9.81
C THR A 35 6.29 1.73 9.98
N GLY A 36 5.74 1.19 11.08
CA GLY A 36 4.38 1.53 11.50
C GLY A 36 4.32 2.98 11.98
N ARG A 37 3.22 3.66 11.71
CA ARG A 37 2.90 4.95 12.34
C ARG A 37 2.51 4.74 13.80
N ASP A 38 1.79 3.67 14.07
CA ASP A 38 1.47 3.16 15.38
C ASP A 38 1.40 1.62 15.33
N PHE A 39 0.93 0.98 16.39
CA PHE A 39 0.85 -0.47 16.50
C PHE A 39 0.00 -1.14 15.41
N TRP A 40 -0.92 -0.41 14.79
CA TRP A 40 -1.94 -0.97 13.91
C TRP A 40 -1.99 -0.30 12.54
N THR A 41 -1.25 0.78 12.31
CA THR A 41 -1.41 1.54 11.07
C THR A 41 -0.10 1.96 10.43
N THR A 42 -0.14 2.14 9.11
CA THR A 42 0.98 2.70 8.34
C THR A 42 0.91 4.23 8.26
N TRP A 43 1.99 4.81 7.76
CA TRP A 43 2.01 6.19 7.31
C TRP A 43 1.23 6.34 5.99
N SER A 44 0.54 7.47 5.83
CA SER A 44 0.01 7.89 4.53
C SER A 44 1.08 8.69 3.78
N LEU A 45 1.24 8.43 2.49
CA LEU A 45 2.11 9.20 1.59
C LEU A 45 1.27 9.75 0.44
N GLU A 46 0.63 10.90 0.69
CA GLU A 46 -0.30 11.54 -0.26
C GLU A 46 0.36 11.89 -1.60
N LYS A 47 1.68 12.17 -1.59
CA LYS A 47 2.48 12.44 -2.80
C LYS A 47 2.28 11.37 -3.88
N ILE A 48 2.27 10.10 -3.48
CA ILE A 48 2.09 8.95 -4.38
C ILE A 48 0.66 8.37 -4.31
N GLY A 49 -0.28 9.09 -3.68
CA GLY A 49 -1.66 8.64 -3.48
C GLY A 49 -1.81 7.47 -2.49
N LEU A 50 -0.78 7.18 -1.68
CA LEU A 50 -0.82 6.06 -0.73
C LEU A 50 -1.59 6.44 0.53
N ARG A 51 -2.77 5.85 0.70
CA ARG A 51 -3.59 6.01 1.90
C ARG A 51 -3.01 5.21 3.07
N ARG A 52 -3.28 5.67 4.29
CA ARG A 52 -3.03 4.91 5.52
C ARG A 52 -3.77 3.57 5.46
N MET A 53 -3.08 2.51 5.87
CA MET A 53 -3.65 1.17 6.03
C MET A 53 -3.79 0.84 7.51
N LEU A 54 -4.90 0.23 7.89
CA LEU A 54 -5.17 -0.33 9.21
C LEU A 54 -4.98 -1.84 9.15
N PHE A 55 -4.24 -2.36 10.12
CA PHE A 55 -3.93 -3.76 10.31
C PHE A 55 -4.65 -4.22 11.58
N SER A 56 -5.12 -5.45 11.55
CA SER A 56 -5.85 -6.09 12.65
C SER A 56 -5.29 -7.49 12.82
N ASP A 57 -5.14 -7.94 14.06
CA ASP A 57 -4.64 -9.29 14.34
C ASP A 57 -5.73 -10.33 14.08
N GLY A 58 -5.32 -11.53 13.70
CA GLY A 58 -6.19 -12.67 13.44
C GLY A 58 -5.41 -13.96 13.17
N PRO A 59 -5.82 -15.05 13.83
CA PRO A 59 -6.31 -16.23 13.08
C PRO A 59 -7.68 -16.75 13.55
N SER A 60 -8.20 -16.26 14.69
CA SER A 60 -9.46 -16.72 15.31
C SER A 60 -10.49 -15.58 15.52
N GLY A 61 -10.48 -14.58 14.63
CA GLY A 61 -11.33 -13.40 14.70
C GLY A 61 -10.52 -12.12 14.51
N VAL A 62 -11.21 -11.03 14.14
CA VAL A 62 -10.62 -9.72 13.92
C VAL A 62 -10.44 -9.03 15.29
N ARG A 63 -9.20 -8.81 15.71
CA ARG A 63 -8.87 -7.98 16.89
C ARG A 63 -8.18 -6.70 16.43
N GLY A 64 -8.98 -5.64 16.36
CA GLY A 64 -8.58 -4.33 15.85
C GLY A 64 -9.59 -3.84 14.84
#